data_AF-A0A937QAN7-F1
#
_entry.id   AF-A0A937QAN7-F1
#
_cell.length_a   1.000
_cell.length_b   1.000
_cell.length_c   1.000
_cell.angle_alpha   90.00
_cell.angle_beta   90.00
_cell.angle_gamma   90.00
#
_symmetry.space_group_name_H-M   'P 1'
#
loop_
_entity.id
_entity.type
_entity.pdbx_description
1 polymer ?
#
loop_
_entity_poly.entity_id
_entity_poly.type
_entity_poly.pdbx_seq_one_letter_code
_entity_poly.pdbx_strand_id
1 'polypeptide(L)'
;MIKRENIAQAIDAISARDAEIGYSLNEMLATGQIDVPDQLEDRSEGDEFYFLFDKEKVSINKFLYFNEGTVPIEQSLLIKYGEMTKKEELQLREDSLNYMQAVKEIREAGLRLMVTHEIGYAIARLRRRLERPESDPDIPGDEHLIKEKTTGDESLIWFLEQVKDDAQAPETPREESDPAVLYRGVVDDFTPALFTHFPYRMDSLMQVADMNLEFFHVRFLLNCMVRGLEKNLFICLVDRKILGLVYLTLKERLFYRGLEIQFMATLRGKTDKPSEPSHQAPRGVGAFLVAGVWMLWKTGFVKVKEICLDSEIGSRPFYDAIGFQPRGLAGYVLKDPKGHLLKAILTMANNCQDLEESLVEEIEALIRKQIRFFRKKAKSQEQRSRRNLIIATIKECLKAEAHPEFAKTAISTLIKYKEKIPESGELLRFALEHGSDETKAVITQ
;
A
#
# COMPACT_ATOMS: atom_id res chain seq x y z
N MET A 1 -17.06 -6.19 -20.30
CA MET A 1 -17.10 -5.14 -21.33
C MET A 1 -17.99 -4.03 -20.79
N ILE A 2 -17.52 -2.78 -20.88
CA ILE A 2 -18.29 -1.60 -20.50
C ILE A 2 -19.28 -1.33 -21.61
N LYS A 3 -20.53 -1.05 -21.25
CA LYS A 3 -21.57 -0.64 -22.20
C LYS A 3 -21.88 0.84 -22.03
N ARG A 4 -22.48 1.44 -23.06
CA ARG A 4 -22.90 2.83 -23.05
C ARG A 4 -23.89 3.13 -21.91
N GLU A 5 -24.74 2.16 -21.55
CA GLU A 5 -25.63 2.27 -20.40
C GLU A 5 -24.88 2.34 -19.05
N ASN A 6 -23.71 1.68 -18.95
CA ASN A 6 -22.89 1.77 -17.72
C ASN A 6 -22.26 3.16 -17.57
N ILE A 7 -21.88 3.79 -18.69
CA ILE A 7 -21.40 5.18 -18.71
C ILE A 7 -22.53 6.14 -18.33
N ALA A 8 -23.72 5.98 -18.90
CA ALA A 8 -24.89 6.79 -18.56
C ALA A 8 -25.23 6.69 -17.05
N GLN A 9 -25.25 5.47 -16.50
CA GLN A 9 -25.47 5.26 -15.06
C GLN A 9 -24.40 5.96 -14.18
N ALA A 10 -23.14 5.95 -14.61
CA ALA A 10 -22.07 6.67 -13.91
C ALA A 10 -22.30 8.19 -13.96
N ILE A 11 -22.72 8.72 -15.11
CA ILE A 11 -23.03 10.16 -15.26
C ILE A 11 -24.24 10.55 -14.40
N ASP A 12 -25.29 9.73 -14.36
CA ASP A 12 -26.45 9.97 -13.48
C ASP A 12 -26.03 10.03 -12.00
N ALA A 13 -25.13 9.14 -11.58
CA ALA A 13 -24.59 9.12 -10.23
C ALA A 13 -23.76 10.37 -9.88
N ILE A 14 -23.03 10.93 -10.85
CA ILE A 14 -22.33 12.21 -10.73
C ILE A 14 -23.35 13.36 -10.69
N SER A 15 -24.31 13.37 -11.62
CA SER A 15 -25.33 14.41 -11.77
C SER A 15 -26.21 14.57 -10.53
N ALA A 16 -26.43 13.50 -9.78
CA ALA A 16 -27.16 13.53 -8.52
C ALA A 16 -26.49 14.41 -7.43
N ARG A 17 -25.23 14.81 -7.64
CA ARG A 17 -24.41 15.58 -6.68
C ARG A 17 -23.92 16.88 -7.29
N ASP A 18 -23.48 16.80 -8.54
CA ASP A 18 -22.98 17.91 -9.32
C ASP A 18 -23.71 17.92 -10.66
N ALA A 19 -24.82 18.67 -10.69
CA ALA A 19 -25.69 18.74 -11.85
C ALA A 19 -25.00 19.40 -13.06
N GLU A 20 -24.05 20.30 -12.82
CA GLU A 20 -23.31 20.98 -13.88
C GLU A 20 -22.36 20.02 -14.58
N ILE A 21 -21.53 19.30 -13.82
CA ILE A 21 -20.65 18.26 -14.39
C ILE A 21 -21.48 17.17 -15.06
N GLY A 22 -22.57 16.73 -14.41
CA GLY A 22 -23.47 15.72 -14.96
C GLY A 22 -24.10 16.13 -16.29
N TYR A 23 -24.51 17.40 -16.43
CA TYR A 23 -25.04 17.94 -17.68
C TYR A 23 -23.98 17.90 -18.79
N SER A 24 -22.79 18.44 -18.53
CA SER A 24 -21.69 18.46 -19.51
C SER A 24 -21.31 17.06 -19.96
N LEU A 25 -21.12 16.13 -19.03
CA LEU A 25 -20.80 14.73 -19.36
C LEU A 25 -21.90 14.05 -20.19
N ASN A 26 -23.17 14.34 -19.90
CA ASN A 26 -24.28 13.82 -20.70
C ASN A 26 -24.29 14.37 -22.13
N GLU A 27 -23.97 15.66 -22.33
CA GLU A 27 -23.82 16.25 -23.66
C GLU A 27 -22.64 15.63 -24.43
N MET A 28 -21.50 15.43 -23.75
CA MET A 28 -20.33 14.75 -24.33
C MET A 28 -20.64 13.30 -24.73
N LEU A 29 -21.42 12.59 -23.90
CA LEU A 29 -21.91 11.26 -24.25
C LEU A 29 -22.81 11.34 -25.49
N ALA A 30 -23.81 12.22 -25.51
CA ALA A 30 -24.76 12.37 -26.62
C ALA A 30 -24.10 12.74 -27.95
N THR A 31 -23.05 13.55 -27.92
CA THR A 31 -22.28 13.98 -29.10
C THR A 31 -21.21 12.98 -29.55
N GLY A 32 -21.02 11.88 -28.80
CA GLY A 32 -20.04 10.83 -29.12
C GLY A 32 -18.60 11.18 -28.75
N GLN A 33 -18.38 12.22 -27.95
CA GLN A 33 -17.07 12.51 -27.36
C GLN A 33 -16.71 11.50 -26.26
N ILE A 34 -17.71 10.99 -25.55
CA ILE A 34 -17.57 9.82 -24.66
C ILE A 34 -18.27 8.65 -25.33
N ASP A 35 -17.58 7.53 -25.48
CA ASP A 35 -18.17 6.34 -26.10
C ASP A 35 -17.53 5.01 -25.66
N VAL A 36 -18.07 3.90 -26.16
CA VAL A 36 -17.51 2.55 -26.01
C VAL A 36 -16.77 2.14 -27.30
N PRO A 37 -15.73 1.29 -27.20
CA PRO A 37 -15.03 0.80 -28.39
C PRO A 37 -15.93 -0.05 -29.29
N ASP A 38 -15.65 -0.03 -30.59
CA ASP A 38 -16.35 -0.85 -31.58
C ASP A 38 -16.12 -2.34 -31.33
N GLN A 39 -17.19 -3.15 -31.44
CA GLN A 39 -17.22 -4.58 -31.11
C GLN A 39 -16.21 -5.44 -31.90
N LEU A 40 -15.63 -4.93 -32.99
CA LEU A 40 -14.66 -5.62 -33.84
C LEU A 40 -13.20 -5.48 -33.37
N GLU A 41 -12.88 -4.48 -32.55
CA GLU A 41 -11.52 -4.25 -32.04
C GLU A 41 -11.25 -4.93 -30.68
N ASP A 42 -12.30 -5.41 -29.99
CA ASP A 42 -12.23 -5.78 -28.57
C ASP A 42 -12.07 -7.30 -28.32
N ARG A 43 -11.10 -7.92 -29.00
CA ARG A 43 -10.47 -9.14 -28.46
C ARG A 43 -9.31 -8.74 -27.55
N SER A 44 -9.58 -7.94 -26.52
CA SER A 44 -8.53 -7.56 -25.57
C SER A 44 -8.17 -8.76 -24.67
N GLU A 45 -7.03 -9.38 -24.96
CA GLU A 45 -6.33 -10.36 -24.11
C GLU A 45 -5.76 -9.73 -22.81
N GLY A 46 -6.18 -8.52 -22.43
CA GLY A 46 -5.64 -7.76 -21.29
C GLY A 46 -6.52 -7.78 -20.04
N ASP A 47 -5.96 -7.39 -18.89
CA ASP A 47 -6.62 -7.39 -17.57
C ASP A 47 -7.49 -6.15 -17.28
N GLU A 48 -7.62 -5.20 -18.22
CA GLU A 48 -8.36 -3.94 -18.03
C GLU A 48 -9.56 -3.84 -19.01
N PHE A 49 -10.70 -3.29 -18.56
CA PHE A 49 -11.75 -2.76 -19.45
C PHE A 49 -11.38 -1.34 -19.86
N TYR A 50 -12.05 -0.76 -20.86
CA TYR A 50 -11.86 0.66 -21.18
C TYR A 50 -13.09 1.26 -21.83
N PHE A 51 -13.17 2.58 -21.81
CA PHE A 51 -14.06 3.40 -22.62
C PHE A 51 -13.25 4.48 -23.34
N LEU A 52 -13.89 5.25 -24.22
CA LEU A 52 -13.28 6.34 -24.96
C LEU A 52 -13.73 7.68 -24.38
N PHE A 53 -12.78 8.59 -24.16
CA PHE A 53 -13.02 9.99 -23.80
C PHE A 53 -12.21 10.88 -24.74
N ASP A 54 -12.88 11.65 -25.59
CA ASP A 54 -12.27 12.40 -26.70
C ASP A 54 -11.32 11.53 -27.55
N LYS A 55 -11.78 10.31 -27.89
CA LYS A 55 -11.03 9.27 -28.62
C LYS A 55 -9.81 8.70 -27.88
N GLU A 56 -9.51 9.15 -26.66
CA GLU A 56 -8.49 8.56 -25.81
C GLU A 56 -9.04 7.33 -25.08
N LYS A 57 -8.25 6.25 -25.03
CA LYS A 57 -8.60 5.05 -24.25
C LYS A 57 -8.42 5.33 -22.76
N VAL A 58 -9.51 5.16 -22.00
CA VAL A 58 -9.54 5.28 -20.54
C VAL A 58 -9.69 3.90 -19.93
N SER A 59 -8.59 3.36 -19.39
CA SER A 59 -8.57 2.06 -18.73
C SER A 59 -9.37 2.07 -17.42
N ILE A 60 -10.14 1.01 -17.23
CA ILE A 60 -10.90 0.67 -16.02
C ILE A 60 -10.41 -0.67 -15.50
N ASN A 61 -10.02 -0.70 -14.23
CA ASN A 61 -9.62 -1.93 -13.58
C ASN A 61 -10.81 -2.91 -13.50
N LYS A 62 -10.66 -4.12 -14.08
CA LYS A 62 -11.72 -5.13 -14.12
C LYS A 62 -12.16 -5.56 -12.72
N PHE A 63 -11.20 -5.75 -11.81
CA PHE A 63 -11.47 -6.18 -10.44
C PHE A 63 -12.34 -5.13 -9.72
N LEU A 64 -11.98 -3.85 -9.80
CA LEU A 64 -12.79 -2.78 -9.22
C LEU A 64 -14.18 -2.72 -9.85
N TYR A 65 -14.29 -2.84 -11.18
CA TYR A 65 -15.58 -2.81 -11.86
C TYR A 65 -16.51 -3.96 -11.42
N PHE A 66 -15.97 -5.17 -11.24
CA PHE A 66 -16.78 -6.30 -10.80
C PHE A 66 -17.24 -6.18 -9.34
N ASN A 67 -16.46 -5.57 -8.46
CA ASN A 67 -16.79 -5.44 -7.04
C ASN A 67 -17.61 -4.17 -6.72
N GLU A 68 -17.35 -3.07 -7.40
CA GLU A 68 -17.94 -1.76 -7.10
C GLU A 68 -18.92 -1.27 -8.20
N GLY A 69 -19.07 -2.00 -9.30
CA GLY A 69 -19.96 -1.60 -10.40
C GLY A 69 -19.45 -0.38 -11.17
N THR A 70 -20.26 0.67 -11.28
CA THR A 70 -19.96 1.87 -12.09
C THR A 70 -18.97 2.83 -11.44
N VAL A 71 -18.61 2.65 -10.18
CA VAL A 71 -17.73 3.58 -9.43
C VAL A 71 -16.41 3.89 -10.14
N PRO A 72 -15.67 2.91 -10.69
CA PRO A 72 -14.42 3.21 -11.40
C PRO A 72 -14.64 4.04 -12.67
N ILE A 73 -15.81 3.92 -13.29
CA ILE A 73 -16.21 4.74 -14.44
C ILE A 73 -16.52 6.16 -13.97
N GLU A 74 -17.29 6.34 -12.88
CA GLU A 74 -17.55 7.66 -12.27
C GLU A 74 -16.23 8.40 -12.00
N GLN A 75 -15.29 7.74 -11.32
CA GLN A 75 -14.00 8.33 -10.96
C GLN A 75 -13.17 8.70 -12.20
N SER A 76 -13.15 7.83 -13.21
CA SER A 76 -12.38 8.08 -14.44
C SER A 76 -12.98 9.22 -15.27
N LEU A 77 -14.32 9.32 -15.32
CA LEU A 77 -15.02 10.44 -15.96
C LEU A 77 -14.71 11.77 -15.28
N LEU A 78 -14.74 11.83 -13.95
CA LEU A 78 -14.39 13.03 -13.18
C LEU A 78 -12.94 13.45 -13.43
N ILE A 79 -12.00 12.49 -13.45
CA ILE A 79 -10.60 12.79 -13.76
C ILE A 79 -10.48 13.39 -15.16
N LYS A 80 -11.06 12.74 -16.17
CA LYS A 80 -10.98 13.20 -17.56
C LYS A 80 -11.68 14.53 -17.80
N TYR A 81 -12.81 14.76 -17.14
CA TYR A 81 -13.49 16.05 -17.19
C TYR A 81 -12.61 17.16 -16.60
N GLY A 82 -12.02 16.96 -15.41
CA GLY A 82 -11.14 17.95 -14.81
C GLY A 82 -9.86 18.19 -15.62
N GLU A 83 -9.29 17.14 -16.23
CA GLU A 83 -8.16 17.27 -17.17
C GLU A 83 -8.54 18.15 -18.38
N MET A 84 -9.71 17.91 -18.98
CA MET A 84 -10.22 18.67 -20.12
C MET A 84 -10.45 20.15 -19.77
N THR A 85 -11.19 20.44 -18.69
CA THR A 85 -11.44 21.83 -18.25
C THR A 85 -10.14 22.56 -17.97
N LYS A 86 -9.16 21.89 -17.35
CA LYS A 86 -7.87 22.51 -17.08
C LYS A 86 -7.06 22.76 -18.34
N LYS A 87 -7.10 21.82 -19.30
CA LYS A 87 -6.44 21.97 -20.61
C LYS A 87 -6.99 23.19 -21.37
N GLU A 88 -8.30 23.40 -21.34
CA GLU A 88 -8.95 24.59 -21.93
C GLU A 88 -8.52 25.89 -21.22
N GLU A 89 -8.51 25.89 -19.88
CA GLU A 89 -8.04 27.05 -19.09
C GLU A 89 -6.60 27.44 -19.45
N LEU A 90 -5.70 26.45 -19.57
CA LEU A 90 -4.30 26.69 -19.92
C LEU A 90 -4.11 27.16 -21.36
N GLN A 91 -4.97 26.73 -22.30
CA GLN A 91 -4.95 27.22 -23.69
C GLN A 91 -5.38 28.68 -23.80
N LEU A 92 -6.25 29.14 -22.90
CA LEU A 92 -6.70 30.54 -22.84
C LEU A 92 -5.67 31.47 -22.18
N ARG A 93 -4.76 30.93 -21.36
CA ARG A 93 -3.61 31.68 -20.82
C ARG A 93 -2.53 31.76 -21.89
N GLU A 94 -2.29 32.95 -22.45
CA GLU A 94 -1.24 33.21 -23.47
C GLU A 94 0.22 33.03 -22.95
N ASP A 95 0.42 32.47 -21.77
CA ASP A 95 1.74 32.26 -21.18
C ASP A 95 2.43 31.03 -21.79
N SER A 96 3.73 31.17 -22.09
CA SER A 96 4.59 30.07 -22.53
C SER A 96 4.87 29.10 -21.37
N LEU A 97 3.89 28.27 -21.02
CA LEU A 97 4.06 27.24 -20.01
C LEU A 97 4.99 26.14 -20.52
N ASN A 98 5.88 25.66 -19.65
CA ASN A 98 6.66 24.47 -19.93
C ASN A 98 5.71 23.28 -20.12
N TYR A 99 5.81 22.57 -21.25
CA TYR A 99 4.96 21.43 -21.60
C TYR A 99 4.84 20.40 -20.46
N MET A 100 5.96 20.08 -19.78
CA MET A 100 5.96 19.14 -18.67
C MET A 100 5.19 19.64 -17.45
N GLN A 101 5.23 20.95 -17.20
CA GLN A 101 4.48 21.57 -16.11
C GLN A 101 2.98 21.61 -16.42
N ALA A 102 2.61 21.90 -17.66
CA ALA A 102 1.23 21.88 -18.12
C ALA A 102 0.60 20.48 -18.02
N VAL A 103 1.32 19.43 -18.45
CA VAL A 103 0.84 18.04 -18.33
C VAL A 103 0.58 17.66 -16.87
N LYS A 104 1.51 18.01 -15.98
CA LYS A 104 1.38 17.76 -14.54
C LYS A 104 0.18 18.51 -13.95
N GLU A 105 0.04 19.80 -14.25
CA GLU A 105 -1.05 20.63 -13.74
C GLU A 105 -2.43 20.15 -14.23
N ILE A 106 -2.53 19.71 -15.50
CA ILE A 106 -3.73 19.10 -16.07
C ILE A 106 -4.11 17.82 -15.31
N ARG A 107 -3.14 16.92 -15.09
CA ARG A 107 -3.36 15.67 -14.36
C ARG A 107 -3.78 15.91 -12.92
N GLU A 108 -3.09 16.83 -12.23
CA GLU A 108 -3.41 17.22 -10.85
C GLU A 108 -4.82 17.80 -10.73
N ALA A 109 -5.26 18.62 -11.69
CA ALA A 109 -6.61 19.17 -11.69
C ALA A 109 -7.69 18.07 -11.82
N GLY A 110 -7.49 17.10 -12.73
CA GLY A 110 -8.38 15.95 -12.86
C GLY A 110 -8.46 15.11 -11.58
N LEU A 111 -7.31 14.76 -11.01
CA LEU A 111 -7.24 13.99 -9.76
C LEU A 111 -7.90 14.74 -8.59
N ARG A 112 -7.61 16.04 -8.43
CA ARG A 112 -8.19 16.88 -7.38
C ARG A 112 -9.71 16.97 -7.52
N LEU A 113 -10.24 17.18 -8.72
CA LEU A 113 -11.68 17.23 -8.96
C LEU A 113 -12.37 15.94 -8.49
N MET A 114 -11.83 14.79 -8.91
CA MET A 114 -12.39 13.49 -8.52
C MET A 114 -12.32 13.26 -7.00
N VAL A 115 -11.18 13.55 -6.36
CA VAL A 115 -11.02 13.41 -4.90
C VAL A 115 -11.99 14.31 -4.15
N THR A 116 -12.12 15.58 -4.55
CA THR A 116 -13.07 16.53 -3.95
C THR A 116 -14.51 16.03 -4.08
N HIS A 117 -14.89 15.49 -5.24
CA HIS A 117 -16.22 14.92 -5.45
C HIS A 117 -16.47 13.71 -4.53
N GLU A 118 -15.50 12.81 -4.36
CA GLU A 118 -15.59 11.65 -3.45
C GLU A 118 -15.64 12.07 -1.97
N ILE A 119 -14.88 13.09 -1.57
CA ILE A 119 -14.98 13.69 -0.22
C ILE A 119 -16.39 14.25 0.01
N GLY A 120 -16.92 14.99 -0.97
CA GLY A 120 -18.30 15.49 -0.94
C GLY A 120 -19.32 14.35 -0.80
N TYR A 121 -19.10 13.22 -1.46
CA TYR A 121 -19.92 12.03 -1.27
C TYR A 121 -19.86 11.50 0.17
N ALA A 122 -18.66 11.32 0.72
CA ALA A 122 -18.48 10.84 2.09
C ALA A 122 -19.19 11.76 3.11
N ILE A 123 -19.03 13.08 2.96
CA ILE A 123 -19.71 14.08 3.79
C ILE A 123 -21.23 13.98 3.68
N ALA A 124 -21.78 13.90 2.46
CA ALA A 124 -23.23 13.78 2.24
C ALA A 124 -23.80 12.48 2.84
N ARG A 125 -23.00 11.41 2.89
CA ARG A 125 -23.38 10.15 3.55
C ARG A 125 -23.40 10.30 5.08
N LEU A 126 -22.39 10.95 5.66
CA LEU A 126 -22.34 11.25 7.10
C LEU A 126 -23.51 12.15 7.52
N ARG A 127 -23.78 13.23 6.78
CA ARG A 127 -24.93 14.12 7.03
C ARG A 127 -26.28 13.38 7.04
N ARG A 128 -26.51 12.49 6.06
CA ARG A 128 -27.73 11.67 6.03
C ARG A 128 -27.85 10.74 7.25
N ARG A 129 -26.73 10.25 7.77
CA ARG A 129 -26.70 9.42 8.98
C ARG A 129 -27.03 10.24 10.23
N LEU A 130 -26.54 11.48 10.32
CA LEU A 130 -26.90 12.43 11.38
C LEU A 130 -28.39 12.79 11.36
N GLU A 131 -28.97 12.96 10.17
CA GLU A 131 -30.41 13.28 10.01
C GLU A 131 -31.33 12.11 10.35
N ARG A 132 -30.87 10.87 10.16
CA ARG A 132 -31.67 9.65 10.38
C ARG A 132 -30.85 8.55 11.05
N PRO A 133 -30.43 8.72 12.32
CA PRO A 133 -29.55 7.79 13.01
C PRO A 133 -30.16 6.39 13.16
N GLU A 134 -31.50 6.30 13.31
CA GLU A 134 -32.24 5.02 13.43
C GLU A 134 -32.26 4.17 12.15
N SER A 135 -31.87 4.74 11.00
CA SER A 135 -31.84 4.04 9.71
C SER A 135 -30.48 3.47 9.34
N ASP A 136 -29.46 3.66 10.18
CA ASP A 136 -28.14 3.06 9.99
C ASP A 136 -28.12 1.62 10.56
N PRO A 137 -27.97 0.58 9.72
CA PRO A 137 -27.90 -0.80 10.19
C PRO A 137 -26.70 -1.08 11.11
N ASP A 138 -25.71 -0.18 11.13
CA ASP A 138 -24.50 -0.28 11.96
C ASP A 138 -24.63 0.45 13.32
N ILE A 139 -25.83 0.91 13.73
CA ILE A 139 -26.05 1.59 15.03
C ILE A 139 -26.99 0.73 15.91
N PRO A 140 -26.51 0.17 17.03
CA PRO A 140 -27.38 -0.41 18.04
C PRO A 140 -28.33 0.66 18.60
N GLY A 141 -29.58 0.30 18.93
CA GLY A 141 -30.61 1.22 19.46
C GLY A 141 -30.35 1.79 20.86
N ASP A 142 -29.08 1.95 21.25
CA ASP A 142 -28.64 2.56 22.50
C ASP A 142 -28.37 4.06 22.28
N GLU A 143 -29.10 4.91 23.00
CA GLU A 143 -29.00 6.38 22.91
C GLU A 143 -27.59 6.92 23.19
N HIS A 144 -26.80 6.26 24.04
CA HIS A 144 -25.45 6.71 24.36
C HIS A 144 -24.50 6.46 23.18
N LEU A 145 -24.61 5.30 22.55
CA LEU A 145 -23.84 4.95 21.34
C LEU A 145 -24.23 5.82 20.15
N ILE A 146 -25.52 6.17 20.03
CA ILE A 146 -26.00 7.12 19.01
C ILE A 146 -25.33 8.49 19.19
N LYS A 147 -25.30 9.05 20.41
CA LYS A 147 -24.71 10.37 20.68
C LYS A 147 -23.20 10.41 20.45
N GLU A 148 -22.47 9.39 20.89
CA GLU A 148 -21.03 9.29 20.69
C GLU A 148 -20.69 9.19 19.18
N LYS A 149 -21.41 8.36 18.44
CA LYS A 149 -21.23 8.22 16.99
C LYS A 149 -21.61 9.48 16.21
N THR A 150 -22.69 10.17 16.62
CA THR A 150 -23.11 11.45 16.04
C THR A 150 -22.02 12.52 16.22
N THR A 151 -21.42 12.61 17.41
CA THR A 151 -20.31 13.54 17.69
C THR A 151 -19.06 13.20 16.86
N GLY A 152 -18.79 11.90 16.70
CA GLY A 152 -17.71 11.41 15.82
C GLY A 152 -17.94 11.77 14.35
N ASP A 153 -19.18 11.61 13.85
CA ASP A 153 -19.56 11.94 12.48
C ASP A 153 -19.47 13.45 12.20
N GLU A 154 -19.87 14.32 13.14
CA GLU A 154 -19.69 15.77 13.03
C GLU A 154 -18.20 16.17 12.94
N SER A 155 -17.37 15.58 13.82
CA SER A 155 -15.93 15.81 13.82
C SER A 155 -15.27 15.35 12.52
N LEU A 156 -15.72 14.20 11.98
CA LEU A 156 -15.24 13.66 10.72
C LEU A 156 -15.68 14.51 9.53
N ILE A 157 -16.91 15.03 9.51
CA ILE A 157 -17.36 15.98 8.49
C ILE A 157 -16.45 17.22 8.48
N TRP A 158 -16.21 17.80 9.66
CA TRP A 158 -15.32 18.97 9.77
C TRP A 158 -13.92 18.66 9.23
N PHE A 159 -13.33 17.52 9.61
CA PHE A 159 -12.03 17.08 9.10
C PHE A 159 -12.02 16.93 7.58
N LEU A 160 -13.04 16.28 7.00
CA LEU A 160 -13.14 16.09 5.55
C LEU A 160 -13.29 17.40 4.79
N GLU A 161 -14.02 18.38 5.33
CA GLU A 161 -14.08 19.74 4.76
C GLU A 161 -12.69 20.41 4.80
N GLN A 162 -11.91 20.25 5.88
CA GLN A 162 -10.54 20.76 5.95
C GLN A 162 -9.60 20.12 4.91
N VAL A 163 -9.74 18.81 4.68
CA VAL A 163 -8.96 18.11 3.63
C VAL A 163 -9.34 18.62 2.24
N LYS A 164 -10.62 18.90 2.00
CA LYS A 164 -11.13 19.44 0.74
C LYS A 164 -10.58 20.83 0.42
N ASP A 165 -10.53 21.69 1.44
CA ASP A 165 -10.08 23.08 1.34
C ASP A 165 -8.55 23.21 1.37
N ASP A 166 -7.83 22.10 1.54
CA ASP A 166 -6.36 22.05 1.68
C ASP A 166 -5.83 22.94 2.82
N ALA A 167 -6.69 23.23 3.80
CA ALA A 167 -6.46 24.21 4.87
C ALA A 167 -5.47 23.69 5.94
N GLN A 168 -5.13 22.41 5.92
CA GLN A 168 -4.14 21.78 6.80
C GLN A 168 -3.05 21.09 5.98
N ALA A 169 -2.05 21.85 5.54
CA ALA A 169 -0.82 21.27 5.02
C ALA A 169 0.33 21.34 6.05
N PRO A 170 0.39 20.48 7.07
CA PRO A 170 1.68 19.90 7.43
C PRO A 170 2.12 18.97 6.28
N GLU A 171 3.41 18.75 6.18
CA GLU A 171 4.01 18.00 5.08
C GLU A 171 3.77 16.49 5.29
N THR A 172 3.63 15.69 4.22
CA THR A 172 3.72 14.21 4.33
C THR A 172 4.98 13.87 5.12
N PRO A 173 4.98 12.86 6.03
CA PRO A 173 6.13 12.58 6.88
C PRO A 173 7.43 12.65 6.11
N ARG A 174 8.20 13.71 6.37
CA ARG A 174 9.42 14.06 5.62
C ARG A 174 10.66 13.54 6.30
N GLU A 175 10.63 13.61 7.62
CA GLU A 175 11.74 13.27 8.44
C GLU A 175 11.47 11.92 9.08
N GLU A 176 12.54 11.16 9.12
CA GLU A 176 12.67 9.95 9.89
C GLU A 176 12.00 10.07 11.28
N SER A 177 12.19 11.18 11.99
CA SER A 177 11.70 11.47 13.35
C SER A 177 10.19 11.72 13.49
N ASP A 178 9.40 11.67 12.42
CA ASP A 178 7.95 11.95 12.49
C ASP A 178 7.22 10.90 13.35
N PRO A 179 6.44 11.32 14.38
CA PRO A 179 5.71 10.40 15.26
C PRO A 179 4.64 9.56 14.54
N ALA A 180 4.23 9.93 13.33
CA ALA A 180 3.33 9.13 12.51
C ALA A 180 4.02 7.90 11.89
N VAL A 181 5.36 7.87 11.84
CA VAL A 181 6.12 6.73 11.31
C VAL A 181 6.18 5.62 12.35
N LEU A 182 5.66 4.45 11.98
CA LEU A 182 5.64 3.28 12.86
C LEU A 182 6.95 2.51 12.78
N TYR A 183 7.41 2.22 11.56
CA TYR A 183 8.68 1.54 11.32
C TYR A 183 9.41 2.14 10.12
N ARG A 184 10.73 2.14 10.20
CA ARG A 184 11.62 2.56 9.12
C ARG A 184 12.36 1.36 8.56
N GLY A 185 12.63 1.35 7.28
CA GLY A 185 13.53 0.34 6.72
C GLY A 185 13.97 0.72 5.32
N VAL A 186 14.28 -0.30 4.52
CA VAL A 186 14.63 -0.10 3.12
C VAL A 186 13.79 -1.03 2.24
N VAL A 187 13.34 -0.51 1.11
CA VAL A 187 12.95 -1.34 -0.04
C VAL A 187 14.19 -1.58 -0.89
N ASP A 188 14.16 -2.60 -1.76
CA ASP A 188 15.33 -3.07 -2.50
C ASP A 188 16.57 -3.36 -1.61
N ASP A 189 17.67 -2.66 -1.85
CA ASP A 189 18.93 -2.76 -1.12
C ASP A 189 19.35 -1.44 -0.46
N PHE A 190 18.81 -0.29 -0.88
CA PHE A 190 19.31 1.02 -0.45
C PHE A 190 18.23 2.09 -0.29
N THR A 191 17.05 1.91 -0.86
CA THR A 191 16.03 2.96 -0.89
C THR A 191 15.30 3.04 0.45
N PRO A 192 15.45 4.12 1.25
CA PRO A 192 14.75 4.26 2.52
C PRO A 192 13.24 4.28 2.33
N ALA A 193 12.53 3.58 3.20
CA ALA A 193 11.09 3.46 3.15
C ALA A 193 10.49 3.54 4.56
N LEU A 194 9.31 4.12 4.65
CA LEU A 194 8.55 4.30 5.88
C LEU A 194 7.28 3.46 5.84
N PHE A 195 7.00 2.77 6.95
CA PHE A 195 5.75 2.09 7.20
C PHE A 195 4.93 2.94 8.17
N THR A 196 3.77 3.43 7.72
CA THR A 196 2.91 4.35 8.47
C THR A 196 1.44 4.10 8.14
N HIS A 197 0.54 4.64 8.96
CA HIS A 197 -0.89 4.70 8.62
C HIS A 197 -1.11 5.55 7.37
N PHE A 198 -2.20 5.29 6.63
CA PHE A 198 -2.54 6.13 5.50
C PHE A 198 -2.79 7.59 5.94
N PRO A 199 -2.07 8.58 5.39
CA PRO A 199 -2.28 9.98 5.73
C PRO A 199 -3.44 10.53 4.93
N TYR A 200 -4.62 10.69 5.55
CA TYR A 200 -5.82 11.22 4.89
C TYR A 200 -5.72 12.72 4.60
N ARG A 201 -5.00 13.03 3.52
CA ARG A 201 -4.80 14.37 2.96
C ARG A 201 -5.09 14.37 1.47
N MET A 202 -5.31 15.56 0.90
CA MET A 202 -5.59 15.74 -0.52
C MET A 202 -4.51 15.06 -1.39
N ASP A 203 -3.23 15.38 -1.16
CA ASP A 203 -2.11 14.78 -1.90
C ASP A 203 -2.09 13.25 -1.86
N SER A 204 -2.32 12.65 -0.68
CA SER A 204 -2.30 11.19 -0.52
C SER A 204 -3.47 10.52 -1.23
N LEU A 205 -4.66 11.12 -1.16
CA LEU A 205 -5.86 10.64 -1.87
C LEU A 205 -5.69 10.76 -3.38
N MET A 206 -5.09 11.85 -3.86
CA MET A 206 -4.72 12.05 -5.26
C MET A 206 -3.69 11.02 -5.72
N GLN A 207 -2.68 10.69 -4.89
CA GLN A 207 -1.73 9.61 -5.21
C GLN A 207 -2.45 8.27 -5.37
N VAL A 208 -3.36 7.89 -4.46
CA VAL A 208 -4.11 6.63 -4.59
C VAL A 208 -4.97 6.62 -5.86
N ALA A 209 -5.63 7.73 -6.17
CA ALA A 209 -6.38 7.90 -7.40
C ALA A 209 -5.52 7.67 -8.65
N ASP A 210 -4.29 8.17 -8.63
CA ASP A 210 -3.36 8.06 -9.74
C ASP A 210 -2.77 6.65 -9.89
N MET A 211 -2.49 5.98 -8.76
CA MET A 211 -1.90 4.64 -8.73
C MET A 211 -2.84 3.56 -9.30
N ASN A 212 -4.17 3.75 -9.21
CA ASN A 212 -5.22 2.84 -9.71
C ASN A 212 -4.96 1.36 -9.34
N LEU A 213 -4.77 1.09 -8.06
CA LEU A 213 -4.51 -0.25 -7.55
C LEU A 213 -5.80 -1.08 -7.45
N GLU A 214 -5.69 -2.40 -7.64
CA GLU A 214 -6.83 -3.34 -7.74
C GLU A 214 -7.84 -3.25 -6.59
N PHE A 215 -7.40 -3.02 -5.35
CA PHE A 215 -8.28 -2.98 -4.18
C PHE A 215 -8.42 -1.58 -3.57
N PHE A 216 -7.55 -0.65 -3.95
CA PHE A 216 -7.42 0.64 -3.27
C PHE A 216 -7.80 1.76 -4.22
N HIS A 217 -9.00 2.29 -4.02
CA HIS A 217 -9.52 3.47 -4.71
C HIS A 217 -10.05 4.47 -3.67
N VAL A 218 -10.16 5.75 -4.03
CA VAL A 218 -10.47 6.84 -3.07
C VAL A 218 -11.73 6.55 -2.24
N ARG A 219 -12.80 6.05 -2.88
CA ARG A 219 -14.05 5.71 -2.20
C ARG A 219 -13.88 4.60 -1.16
N PHE A 220 -13.05 3.59 -1.40
CA PHE A 220 -12.71 2.57 -0.40
C PHE A 220 -12.06 3.20 0.83
N LEU A 221 -11.06 4.07 0.64
CA LEU A 221 -10.34 4.72 1.74
C LEU A 221 -11.26 5.64 2.55
N LEU A 222 -12.06 6.46 1.88
CA LEU A 222 -13.04 7.31 2.56
C LEU A 222 -14.10 6.47 3.31
N ASN A 223 -14.52 5.34 2.75
CA ASN A 223 -15.42 4.41 3.43
C ASN A 223 -14.77 3.78 4.67
N CYS A 224 -13.46 3.54 4.68
CA CYS A 224 -12.75 3.11 5.90
C CYS A 224 -12.88 4.17 7.00
N MET A 225 -12.62 5.45 6.72
CA MET A 225 -12.82 6.52 7.71
C MET A 225 -14.28 6.63 8.18
N VAL A 226 -15.24 6.62 7.26
CA VAL A 226 -16.68 6.72 7.57
C VAL A 226 -17.17 5.55 8.47
N ARG A 227 -16.42 4.45 8.50
CA ARG A 227 -16.68 3.26 9.33
C ARG A 227 -15.78 3.16 10.57
N GLY A 228 -14.87 4.10 10.81
CA GLY A 228 -13.91 4.02 11.92
C GLY A 228 -12.84 2.92 11.74
N LEU A 229 -12.53 2.56 10.49
CA LEU A 229 -11.58 1.51 10.11
C LEU A 229 -10.28 2.08 9.53
N GLU A 230 -10.04 3.38 9.67
CA GLU A 230 -8.88 4.07 9.12
C GLU A 230 -7.54 3.57 9.71
N LYS A 231 -7.55 3.13 10.97
CA LYS A 231 -6.37 2.56 11.66
C LYS A 231 -5.92 1.21 11.10
N ASN A 232 -6.72 0.61 10.23
CA ASN A 232 -6.40 -0.67 9.60
C ASN A 232 -5.66 -0.51 8.27
N LEU A 233 -5.49 0.72 7.77
CA LEU A 233 -4.86 1.01 6.50
C LEU A 233 -3.45 1.55 6.69
N PHE A 234 -2.48 0.89 6.07
CA PHE A 234 -1.06 1.23 6.15
C PHE A 234 -0.44 1.34 4.77
N ILE A 235 0.65 2.08 4.67
CA ILE A 235 1.35 2.37 3.43
C ILE A 235 2.86 2.12 3.51
N CYS A 236 3.45 1.88 2.35
CA CYS A 236 4.88 2.03 2.13
C CYS A 236 5.12 3.38 1.45
N LEU A 237 5.81 4.28 2.16
CA LEU A 237 6.12 5.64 1.69
C LEU A 237 7.63 5.74 1.38
N VAL A 238 7.97 6.20 0.18
CA VAL A 238 9.35 6.48 -0.26
C VAL A 238 9.39 7.86 -0.88
N ASP A 239 10.20 8.77 -0.33
CA ASP A 239 10.30 10.17 -0.79
C ASP A 239 8.91 10.80 -1.04
N ARG A 240 8.02 10.70 -0.04
CA ARG A 240 6.62 11.17 -0.07
C ARG A 240 5.70 10.51 -1.12
N LYS A 241 6.19 9.51 -1.86
CA LYS A 241 5.41 8.72 -2.81
C LYS A 241 4.91 7.43 -2.17
N ILE A 242 3.63 7.19 -2.26
CA ILE A 242 3.01 5.94 -1.83
C ILE A 242 3.36 4.88 -2.88
N LEU A 243 4.03 3.82 -2.45
CA LEU A 243 4.43 2.72 -3.34
C LEU A 243 3.60 1.46 -3.16
N GLY A 244 2.85 1.36 -2.07
CA GLY A 244 1.95 0.26 -1.83
C GLY A 244 1.11 0.49 -0.58
N LEU A 245 -0.01 -0.23 -0.52
CA LEU A 245 -0.96 -0.17 0.57
C LEU A 245 -1.27 -1.58 1.07
N VAL A 246 -1.57 -1.67 2.36
CA VAL A 246 -2.05 -2.89 3.00
C VAL A 246 -3.22 -2.55 3.93
N TYR A 247 -4.29 -3.32 3.84
CA TYR A 247 -5.46 -3.21 4.70
C TYR A 247 -5.60 -4.47 5.55
N LEU A 248 -5.70 -4.28 6.86
CA LEU A 248 -5.71 -5.35 7.85
C LEU A 248 -7.10 -5.54 8.47
N THR A 249 -7.45 -6.78 8.77
CA THR A 249 -8.67 -7.09 9.55
C THR A 249 -8.39 -8.16 10.58
N LEU A 250 -9.32 -8.34 11.51
CA LEU A 250 -9.27 -9.43 12.48
C LEU A 250 -10.18 -10.56 12.02
N LYS A 251 -9.58 -11.74 11.81
CA LYS A 251 -10.30 -12.96 11.47
C LYS A 251 -10.60 -13.73 12.74
N GLU A 252 -11.83 -13.66 13.20
CA GLU A 252 -12.32 -14.31 14.42
C GLU A 252 -13.14 -15.57 14.08
N ARG A 253 -12.81 -16.67 14.75
CA ARG A 253 -13.61 -17.91 14.79
C ARG A 253 -13.65 -18.41 16.22
N LEU A 254 -14.51 -19.38 16.52
CA LEU A 254 -14.55 -20.00 17.84
C LEU A 254 -13.13 -20.45 18.25
N PHE A 255 -12.58 -19.85 19.32
CA PHE A 255 -11.22 -20.07 19.85
C PHE A 255 -10.02 -19.66 18.94
N TYR A 256 -10.27 -18.90 17.87
CA TYR A 256 -9.23 -18.44 16.95
C TYR A 256 -9.35 -16.94 16.66
N ARG A 257 -8.20 -16.25 16.72
CA ARG A 257 -8.05 -14.84 16.35
C ARG A 257 -6.75 -14.68 15.58
N GLY A 258 -6.85 -14.30 14.32
CA GLY A 258 -5.71 -14.03 13.43
C GLY A 258 -5.76 -12.61 12.90
N LEU A 259 -4.59 -12.04 12.61
CA LEU A 259 -4.48 -10.79 11.86
C LEU A 259 -4.47 -11.13 10.38
N GLU A 260 -5.50 -10.70 9.67
CA GLU A 260 -5.66 -10.96 8.25
C GLU A 260 -5.15 -9.78 7.42
N ILE A 261 -4.26 -10.06 6.46
CA ILE A 261 -3.97 -9.15 5.37
C ILE A 261 -5.10 -9.34 4.36
N GLN A 262 -6.15 -8.52 4.47
CA GLN A 262 -7.32 -8.65 3.60
C GLN A 262 -7.00 -8.17 2.19
N PHE A 263 -6.34 -7.01 2.07
CA PHE A 263 -5.90 -6.47 0.79
C PHE A 263 -4.45 -6.00 0.87
N MET A 264 -3.69 -6.26 -0.17
CA MET A 264 -2.35 -5.70 -0.35
C MET A 264 -2.08 -5.47 -1.83
N ALA A 265 -1.63 -4.28 -2.17
CA ALA A 265 -1.26 -3.94 -3.53
C ALA A 265 -0.05 -3.01 -3.53
N THR A 266 0.79 -3.19 -4.53
CA THR A 266 2.01 -2.41 -4.72
C THR A 266 2.00 -1.84 -6.12
N LEU A 267 2.55 -0.64 -6.32
CA LEU A 267 2.92 -0.19 -7.66
C LEU A 267 3.84 -1.25 -8.26
N ARG A 268 3.32 -2.00 -9.23
CA ARG A 268 4.15 -2.82 -10.11
C ARG A 268 4.74 -1.84 -11.12
N GLY A 269 6.03 -2.00 -11.47
CA GLY A 269 6.56 -1.30 -12.64
C GLY A 269 5.76 -1.73 -13.87
N LYS A 270 4.75 -0.95 -14.27
CA LYS A 270 4.00 -1.17 -15.50
C LYS A 270 4.99 -0.99 -16.65
N THR A 271 5.28 -2.06 -17.38
CA THR A 271 6.17 -2.05 -18.55
C THR A 271 5.50 -1.52 -19.83
N ASP A 272 4.23 -1.13 -19.79
CA ASP A 272 3.42 -1.03 -21.02
C ASP A 272 2.92 0.39 -21.39
N LYS A 273 3.54 1.47 -20.86
CA LYS A 273 3.33 2.82 -21.41
C LYS A 273 4.66 3.48 -21.79
N PRO A 274 4.96 3.66 -23.10
CA PRO A 274 6.24 4.20 -23.56
C PRO A 274 6.34 5.74 -23.48
N SER A 275 5.48 6.43 -22.73
CA SER A 275 5.35 7.90 -22.83
C SER A 275 5.72 8.72 -21.59
N GLU A 276 6.19 8.11 -20.50
CA GLU A 276 6.79 8.87 -19.38
C GLU A 276 7.97 8.08 -18.81
N PRO A 277 9.01 8.73 -18.24
CA PRO A 277 10.00 8.05 -17.44
C PRO A 277 9.31 7.53 -16.17
N SER A 278 8.55 6.43 -16.31
CA SER A 278 7.90 5.77 -15.20
C SER A 278 9.00 5.36 -14.24
N HIS A 279 9.06 5.99 -13.06
CA HIS A 279 9.90 5.52 -11.97
C HIS A 279 9.51 4.06 -11.73
N GLN A 280 10.35 3.14 -12.17
CA GLN A 280 10.13 1.72 -11.96
C GLN A 280 10.06 1.52 -10.44
N ALA A 281 8.89 1.11 -9.94
CA ALA A 281 8.70 0.97 -8.51
C ALA A 281 9.79 0.01 -7.96
N PRO A 282 10.47 0.40 -6.87
CA PRO A 282 11.54 -0.39 -6.29
C PRO A 282 11.05 -1.79 -5.95
N ARG A 283 11.92 -2.79 -6.13
CA ARG A 283 11.59 -4.17 -5.78
C ARG A 283 11.49 -4.29 -4.25
N GLY A 284 10.64 -5.20 -3.78
CA GLY A 284 10.56 -5.52 -2.34
C GLY A 284 9.54 -4.73 -1.54
N VAL A 285 8.76 -3.82 -2.14
CA VAL A 285 7.65 -3.11 -1.47
C VAL A 285 6.68 -4.07 -0.78
N GLY A 286 6.33 -5.18 -1.42
CA GLY A 286 5.43 -6.18 -0.82
C GLY A 286 6.05 -6.85 0.42
N ALA A 287 7.34 -7.17 0.39
CA ALA A 287 8.02 -7.76 1.54
C ALA A 287 8.16 -6.73 2.68
N PHE A 288 8.38 -5.46 2.35
CA PHE A 288 8.41 -4.34 3.29
C PHE A 288 7.05 -4.15 3.99
N LEU A 289 5.94 -4.14 3.24
CA LEU A 289 4.60 -4.05 3.82
C LEU A 289 4.33 -5.21 4.79
N VAL A 290 4.62 -6.45 4.39
CA VAL A 290 4.44 -7.62 5.27
C VAL A 290 5.36 -7.57 6.49
N ALA A 291 6.58 -7.03 6.36
CA ALA A 291 7.48 -6.81 7.50
C ALA A 291 6.88 -5.83 8.50
N GLY A 292 6.30 -4.72 8.02
CA GLY A 292 5.60 -3.76 8.89
C GLY A 292 4.42 -4.40 9.62
N VAL A 293 3.63 -5.23 8.93
CA VAL A 293 2.54 -6.00 9.57
C VAL A 293 3.06 -6.99 10.61
N TRP A 294 4.20 -7.64 10.36
CA TRP A 294 4.84 -8.53 11.32
C TRP A 294 5.33 -7.76 12.56
N MET A 295 6.00 -6.62 12.36
CA MET A 295 6.44 -5.77 13.46
C MET A 295 5.24 -5.29 14.29
N LEU A 296 4.16 -4.81 13.65
CA LEU A 296 2.91 -4.43 14.34
C LEU A 296 2.37 -5.56 15.23
N TRP A 297 2.26 -6.77 14.67
CA TRP A 297 1.78 -7.92 15.42
C TRP A 297 2.66 -8.18 16.65
N LYS A 298 3.97 -8.08 16.49
CA LYS A 298 4.93 -8.42 17.54
C LYS A 298 5.15 -7.35 18.59
N THR A 299 4.94 -6.08 18.28
CA THR A 299 4.98 -4.99 19.26
C THR A 299 3.63 -4.75 19.94
N GLY A 300 2.71 -5.72 19.90
CA GLY A 300 1.50 -5.71 20.70
C GLY A 300 0.30 -4.97 20.10
N PHE A 301 0.29 -4.65 18.80
CA PHE A 301 -0.84 -3.98 18.14
C PHE A 301 -2.18 -4.71 18.40
N VAL A 302 -2.20 -6.04 18.24
CA VAL A 302 -3.33 -6.89 18.65
C VAL A 302 -2.81 -8.24 19.14
N LYS A 303 -3.41 -8.75 20.22
CA LYS A 303 -3.20 -10.14 20.69
C LYS A 303 -3.85 -11.13 19.73
N VAL A 304 -3.11 -11.56 18.71
CA VAL A 304 -3.50 -12.59 17.74
C VAL A 304 -2.49 -13.73 17.69
N LYS A 305 -2.93 -14.90 17.20
CA LYS A 305 -2.10 -16.11 17.14
C LYS A 305 -1.15 -16.14 15.94
N GLU A 306 -1.54 -15.52 14.83
CA GLU A 306 -0.80 -15.59 13.56
C GLU A 306 -1.29 -14.54 12.57
N ILE A 307 -0.49 -14.33 11.51
CA ILE A 307 -0.85 -13.56 10.33
C ILE A 307 -1.35 -14.51 9.24
N CYS A 308 -2.52 -14.21 8.66
CA CYS A 308 -3.10 -14.97 7.57
C CYS A 308 -3.54 -14.08 6.40
N LEU A 309 -3.78 -14.70 5.25
CA LEU A 309 -4.35 -14.06 4.06
C LEU A 309 -5.01 -15.10 3.18
N ASP A 310 -5.92 -14.68 2.31
CA ASP A 310 -6.45 -15.49 1.22
C ASP A 310 -5.75 -15.04 -0.08
N SER A 311 -5.01 -15.95 -0.74
CA SER A 311 -4.18 -15.60 -1.90
C SER A 311 -4.86 -15.96 -3.22
N GLU A 312 -4.85 -15.00 -4.13
CA GLU A 312 -5.03 -15.29 -5.55
C GLU A 312 -3.92 -16.20 -6.09
N ILE A 313 -4.21 -16.94 -7.16
CA ILE A 313 -3.30 -17.96 -7.71
C ILE A 313 -1.96 -17.34 -8.15
N GLY A 314 -2.00 -16.15 -8.76
CA GLY A 314 -0.81 -15.47 -9.28
C GLY A 314 0.18 -15.00 -8.22
N SER A 315 -0.30 -14.76 -6.99
CA SER A 315 0.52 -14.23 -5.88
C SER A 315 1.12 -15.32 -4.99
N ARG A 316 0.75 -16.59 -5.18
CA ARG A 316 1.25 -17.73 -4.39
C ARG A 316 2.78 -17.84 -4.37
N PRO A 317 3.51 -17.73 -5.51
CA PRO A 317 4.97 -17.83 -5.50
C PRO A 317 5.62 -16.75 -4.62
N PHE A 318 5.04 -15.55 -4.58
CA PHE A 318 5.52 -14.47 -3.72
C PHE A 318 5.34 -14.82 -2.23
N TYR A 319 4.13 -15.22 -1.83
CA TYR A 319 3.83 -15.55 -0.43
C TYR A 319 4.66 -16.76 0.07
N ASP A 320 4.80 -17.79 -0.76
CA ASP A 320 5.64 -18.96 -0.48
C ASP A 320 7.12 -18.56 -0.31
N ALA A 321 7.62 -17.61 -1.12
CA ALA A 321 9.00 -17.14 -1.05
C ALA A 321 9.31 -16.40 0.24
N ILE A 322 8.34 -15.68 0.81
CA ILE A 322 8.53 -14.87 2.03
C ILE A 322 8.18 -15.59 3.34
N GLY A 323 7.56 -16.78 3.29
CA GLY A 323 7.38 -17.61 4.49
C GLY A 323 5.96 -18.04 4.82
N PHE A 324 5.00 -17.70 3.97
CA PHE A 324 3.64 -18.22 4.11
C PHE A 324 3.59 -19.70 3.70
N GLN A 325 2.63 -20.41 4.27
CA GLN A 325 2.30 -21.79 3.93
C GLN A 325 0.81 -21.92 3.66
N PRO A 326 0.40 -22.75 2.68
CA PRO A 326 -1.01 -22.96 2.37
C PRO A 326 -1.74 -23.60 3.56
N ARG A 327 -2.98 -23.14 3.78
CA ARG A 327 -3.94 -23.66 4.74
C ARG A 327 -5.32 -23.74 4.09
N GLY A 328 -5.77 -24.96 3.81
CA GLY A 328 -7.02 -25.17 3.08
C GLY A 328 -6.87 -24.85 1.59
N LEU A 329 -7.96 -24.42 0.95
CA LEU A 329 -8.01 -24.28 -0.51
C LEU A 329 -7.37 -22.99 -1.05
N ALA A 330 -7.51 -21.88 -0.33
CA ALA A 330 -7.02 -20.56 -0.75
C ALA A 330 -6.29 -19.79 0.36
N GLY A 331 -6.39 -20.24 1.61
CA GLY A 331 -5.80 -19.57 2.75
C GLY A 331 -4.30 -19.81 2.86
N TYR A 332 -3.60 -18.84 3.40
CA TYR A 332 -2.18 -18.86 3.69
C TYR A 332 -1.93 -18.31 5.09
N VAL A 333 -0.91 -18.85 5.75
CA VAL A 333 -0.50 -18.38 7.08
C VAL A 333 1.00 -18.21 7.12
N LEU A 334 1.45 -17.10 7.70
CA LEU A 334 2.87 -16.86 7.94
C LEU A 334 3.37 -17.79 9.05
N LYS A 335 4.19 -18.76 8.68
CA LYS A 335 4.78 -19.72 9.63
C LYS A 335 6.23 -19.41 9.96
N ASP A 336 6.99 -18.95 8.98
CA ASP A 336 8.43 -18.72 9.15
C ASP A 336 8.90 -17.59 8.23
N PRO A 337 9.03 -16.35 8.74
CA PRO A 337 9.57 -15.25 7.98
C PRO A 337 10.95 -15.61 7.40
N LYS A 338 11.10 -15.45 6.07
CA LYS A 338 12.34 -15.83 5.37
C LYS A 338 12.59 -14.94 4.16
N GLY A 339 13.79 -15.08 3.59
CA GLY A 339 14.17 -14.35 2.38
C GLY A 339 14.04 -12.83 2.56
N HIS A 340 13.36 -12.17 1.62
CA HIS A 340 13.23 -10.71 1.63
C HIS A 340 12.41 -10.21 2.83
N LEU A 341 11.47 -10.99 3.34
CA LEU A 341 10.70 -10.61 4.53
C LEU A 341 11.59 -10.57 5.78
N LEU A 342 12.43 -11.59 5.99
CA LEU A 342 13.35 -11.59 7.13
C LEU A 342 14.36 -10.44 7.05
N LYS A 343 14.89 -10.15 5.85
CA LYS A 343 15.76 -8.98 5.63
C LYS A 343 15.04 -7.68 6.04
N ALA A 344 13.81 -7.47 5.57
CA ALA A 344 13.03 -6.29 5.88
C ALA A 344 12.68 -6.17 7.37
N ILE A 345 12.31 -7.28 8.04
CA ILE A 345 12.08 -7.31 9.49
C ILE A 345 13.34 -6.88 10.25
N LEU A 346 14.50 -7.41 9.87
CA LEU A 346 15.77 -7.08 10.54
C LEU A 346 16.14 -5.61 10.35
N THR A 347 16.01 -5.08 9.14
CA THR A 347 16.24 -3.65 8.92
C THR A 347 15.25 -2.80 9.71
N MET A 348 13.97 -3.19 9.79
CA MET A 348 12.99 -2.46 10.60
C MET A 348 13.31 -2.49 12.10
N ALA A 349 13.59 -3.68 12.62
CA ALA A 349 13.97 -3.86 14.02
C ALA A 349 15.24 -3.06 14.37
N ASN A 350 16.24 -3.04 13.49
CA ASN A 350 17.48 -2.30 13.72
C ASN A 350 17.29 -0.77 13.69
N ASN A 351 16.20 -0.26 13.10
CA ASN A 351 15.85 1.16 13.15
C ASN A 351 14.88 1.51 14.29
N CYS A 352 14.42 0.54 15.07
CA CYS A 352 13.68 0.77 16.30
C CYS A 352 14.66 0.87 17.47
N GLN A 353 14.64 1.95 18.24
CA GLN A 353 15.53 2.07 19.41
C GLN A 353 15.07 1.16 20.55
N ASP A 354 13.77 1.11 20.80
CA ASP A 354 13.18 0.35 21.89
C ASP A 354 12.44 -0.87 21.34
N LEU A 355 13.04 -2.05 21.50
CA LEU A 355 12.38 -3.34 21.26
C LEU A 355 12.22 -4.07 22.59
N GLU A 356 11.05 -4.69 22.79
CA GLU A 356 10.86 -5.59 23.93
C GLU A 356 11.82 -6.78 23.84
N GLU A 357 12.38 -7.20 24.98
CA GLU A 357 13.33 -8.31 25.06
C GLU A 357 12.79 -9.60 24.43
N SER A 358 11.49 -9.88 24.60
CA SER A 358 10.84 -11.05 23.99
C SER A 358 10.86 -11.03 22.46
N LEU A 359 10.78 -9.84 21.85
CA LEU A 359 10.86 -9.66 20.41
C LEU A 359 12.31 -9.80 19.92
N VAL A 360 13.27 -9.27 20.67
CA VAL A 360 14.70 -9.47 20.40
C VAL A 360 15.03 -10.96 20.35
N GLU A 361 14.61 -11.74 21.36
CA GLU A 361 14.80 -13.20 21.41
C GLU A 361 14.17 -13.94 20.22
N GLU A 362 12.97 -13.52 19.79
CA GLU A 362 12.29 -14.10 18.63
C GLU A 362 13.07 -13.82 17.33
N ILE A 363 13.56 -12.59 17.15
CA ILE A 363 14.37 -12.23 15.98
C ILE A 363 15.70 -13.01 15.99
N GLU A 364 16.35 -13.14 17.14
CA GLU A 364 17.55 -13.98 17.26
C GLU A 364 17.28 -15.44 16.86
N ALA A 365 16.13 -16.00 17.23
CA ALA A 365 15.74 -17.34 16.82
C ALA A 365 15.60 -17.46 15.30
N LEU A 366 15.05 -16.44 14.63
CA LEU A 366 14.98 -16.36 13.17
C LEU A 366 16.38 -16.29 12.53
N ILE A 367 17.29 -15.47 13.08
CA ILE A 367 18.69 -15.36 12.62
C ILE A 367 19.38 -16.73 12.73
N ARG A 368 19.31 -17.38 13.89
CA ARG A 368 19.90 -18.71 14.13
C ARG A 368 19.39 -19.74 13.13
N LYS A 369 18.08 -19.71 12.83
CA LYS A 369 17.44 -20.61 11.88
C LYS A 369 17.90 -20.36 10.45
N GLN A 370 17.99 -19.10 10.03
CA GLN A 370 18.44 -18.70 8.70
C GLN A 370 19.89 -19.13 8.43
N ILE A 371 20.81 -18.88 9.38
CA ILE A 371 22.21 -19.31 9.27
C ILE A 371 22.32 -20.85 9.26
N ARG A 372 21.46 -21.55 10.01
CA ARG A 372 21.41 -23.03 9.95
C ARG A 372 21.02 -23.53 8.56
N PHE A 373 20.10 -22.88 7.86
CA PHE A 373 19.75 -23.23 6.48
C PHE A 373 20.89 -22.90 5.49
N PHE A 374 21.70 -21.88 5.77
CA PHE A 374 22.87 -21.49 4.98
C PHE A 374 23.95 -22.57 4.86
N ARG A 375 23.92 -23.60 5.71
CA ARG A 375 24.82 -24.78 5.64
C ARG A 375 24.68 -25.60 4.35
N LYS A 376 23.55 -25.51 3.64
CA LYS A 376 23.32 -26.30 2.43
C LYS A 376 24.01 -25.65 1.23
N LYS A 377 24.91 -26.39 0.56
CA LYS A 377 25.54 -25.94 -0.69
C LYS A 377 24.49 -25.74 -1.79
N ALA A 378 24.61 -24.65 -2.54
CA ALA A 378 23.75 -24.38 -3.68
C ALA A 378 24.13 -25.27 -4.87
N LYS A 379 23.14 -25.95 -5.45
CA LYS A 379 23.25 -26.84 -6.61
C LYS A 379 22.55 -26.29 -7.85
N SER A 380 21.68 -25.28 -7.70
CA SER A 380 20.98 -24.60 -8.79
C SER A 380 21.15 -23.08 -8.74
N GLN A 381 20.85 -22.40 -9.84
CA GLN A 381 20.90 -20.93 -9.91
C GLN A 381 19.93 -20.29 -8.90
N GLU A 382 18.73 -20.84 -8.76
CA GLU A 382 17.76 -20.39 -7.76
C GLU A 382 18.30 -20.52 -6.32
N GLN A 383 18.99 -21.63 -6.02
CA GLN A 383 19.63 -21.80 -4.72
C GLN A 383 20.79 -20.82 -4.50
N ARG A 384 21.52 -20.44 -5.55
CA ARG A 384 22.54 -19.38 -5.48
C ARG A 384 21.92 -18.01 -5.19
N SER A 385 20.83 -17.65 -5.86
CA SER A 385 20.11 -16.39 -5.58
C SER A 385 19.59 -16.35 -4.14
N ARG A 386 19.00 -17.45 -3.64
CA ARG A 386 18.60 -17.57 -2.23
C ARG A 386 19.80 -17.46 -1.28
N ARG A 387 20.96 -18.01 -1.67
CA ARG A 387 22.20 -17.94 -0.90
C ARG A 387 22.72 -16.50 -0.79
N ASN A 388 22.70 -15.74 -1.88
CA ASN A 388 23.07 -14.33 -1.89
C ASN A 388 22.15 -13.49 -1.01
N LEU A 389 20.85 -13.78 -1.02
CA LEU A 389 19.90 -13.13 -0.13
C LEU A 389 20.19 -13.42 1.35
N ILE A 390 20.53 -14.66 1.70
CA ILE A 390 20.97 -15.01 3.06
C ILE A 390 22.23 -14.22 3.45
N ILE A 391 23.20 -14.11 2.56
CA ILE A 391 24.42 -13.32 2.80
C ILE A 391 24.06 -11.87 3.07
N ALA A 392 23.19 -11.26 2.26
CA ALA A 392 22.73 -9.89 2.47
C ALA A 392 22.02 -9.72 3.82
N THR A 393 21.14 -10.66 4.19
CA THR A 393 20.48 -10.67 5.50
C THR A 393 21.48 -10.75 6.66
N ILE A 394 22.50 -11.61 6.56
CA ILE A 394 23.53 -11.73 7.59
C ILE A 394 24.36 -10.44 7.68
N LYS A 395 24.76 -9.86 6.54
CA LYS A 395 25.50 -8.59 6.51
C LYS A 395 24.69 -7.48 7.19
N GLU A 396 23.37 -7.47 7.04
CA GLU A 396 22.50 -6.53 7.75
C GLU A 396 22.55 -6.73 9.27
N CYS A 397 22.46 -7.98 9.76
CA CYS A 397 22.61 -8.27 11.19
C CYS A 397 23.96 -7.81 11.75
N LEU A 398 25.03 -7.91 10.95
CA LEU A 398 26.38 -7.56 11.38
C LEU A 398 26.63 -6.04 11.43
N LYS A 399 25.78 -5.25 10.77
CA LYS A 399 25.75 -3.79 10.86
C LYS A 399 24.85 -3.29 12.00
N ALA A 400 24.28 -4.17 12.82
CA ALA A 400 23.30 -3.76 13.81
C ALA A 400 23.92 -2.84 14.87
N GLU A 401 23.55 -1.56 14.80
CA GLU A 401 24.00 -0.53 15.75
C GLU A 401 23.06 -0.44 16.95
N ALA A 402 21.74 -0.45 16.72
CA ALA A 402 20.74 -0.31 17.78
C ALA A 402 20.58 -1.59 18.62
N HIS A 403 20.77 -2.77 17.99
CA HIS A 403 20.58 -4.09 18.65
C HIS A 403 21.80 -5.00 18.45
N PRO A 404 22.89 -4.82 19.23
CA PRO A 404 24.11 -5.63 19.14
C PRO A 404 23.87 -7.14 19.30
N GLU A 405 22.79 -7.55 19.96
CA GLU A 405 22.33 -8.92 20.14
C GLU A 405 22.20 -9.66 18.81
N PHE A 406 21.68 -8.98 17.78
CA PHE A 406 21.54 -9.57 16.44
C PHE A 406 22.89 -9.92 15.83
N ALA A 407 23.88 -9.02 15.97
CA ALA A 407 25.25 -9.25 15.49
C ALA A 407 25.93 -10.37 16.29
N LYS A 408 25.81 -10.37 17.63
CA LYS A 408 26.34 -11.41 18.53
C LYS A 408 25.78 -12.78 18.20
N THR A 409 24.46 -12.88 17.99
CA THR A 409 23.80 -14.13 17.59
C THR A 409 24.24 -14.59 16.20
N ALA A 410 24.40 -13.67 15.24
CA ALA A 410 24.90 -14.02 13.91
C ALA A 410 26.33 -14.57 13.96
N ILE A 411 27.24 -13.89 14.67
CA ILE A 411 28.66 -14.28 14.80
C ILE A 411 28.80 -15.63 15.49
N SER A 412 28.19 -15.81 16.66
CA SER A 412 28.27 -17.07 17.42
C SER A 412 27.77 -18.25 16.59
N THR A 413 26.71 -18.05 15.80
CA THR A 413 26.16 -19.08 14.92
C THR A 413 27.05 -19.34 13.70
N LEU A 414 27.67 -18.32 13.12
CA LEU A 414 28.65 -18.46 12.03
C LEU A 414 29.89 -19.23 12.50
N ILE A 415 30.48 -18.88 13.65
CA ILE A 415 31.63 -19.58 14.24
C ILE A 415 31.28 -21.05 14.46
N LYS A 416 30.12 -21.34 15.05
CA LYS A 416 29.64 -22.72 15.28
C LYS A 416 29.53 -23.56 14.00
N TYR A 417 29.27 -22.93 12.85
CA TYR A 417 29.10 -23.61 11.57
C TYR A 417 30.16 -23.24 10.53
N LYS A 418 31.29 -22.68 10.95
CA LYS A 418 32.36 -22.16 10.08
C LYS A 418 32.79 -23.15 9.00
N GLU A 419 33.04 -24.40 9.39
CA GLU A 419 33.44 -25.48 8.47
C GLU A 419 32.35 -25.90 7.47
N LYS A 420 31.08 -25.61 7.76
CA LYS A 420 29.93 -26.00 6.93
C LYS A 420 29.43 -24.87 6.05
N ILE A 421 29.98 -23.66 6.20
CA ILE A 421 29.54 -22.45 5.51
C ILE A 421 30.78 -21.84 4.81
N PRO A 422 30.93 -22.03 3.49
CA PRO A 422 32.09 -21.51 2.74
C PRO A 422 32.35 -20.02 2.93
N GLU A 423 31.29 -19.21 3.01
CA GLU A 423 31.33 -17.75 3.13
C GLU A 423 31.55 -17.26 4.57
N SER A 424 31.66 -18.17 5.55
CA SER A 424 31.78 -17.79 6.96
C SER A 424 33.00 -16.92 7.22
N GLY A 425 34.13 -17.17 6.53
CA GLY A 425 35.34 -16.36 6.68
C GLY A 425 35.17 -14.94 6.15
N GLU A 426 34.49 -14.76 5.01
CA GLU A 426 34.19 -13.44 4.45
C GLU A 426 33.23 -12.66 5.36
N LEU A 427 32.18 -13.31 5.86
CA LEU A 427 31.20 -12.68 6.75
C LEU A 427 31.79 -12.25 8.09
N LEU A 428 32.69 -13.06 8.68
CA LEU A 428 33.38 -12.68 9.92
C LEU A 428 34.37 -11.53 9.68
N ARG A 429 35.04 -11.47 8.52
CA ARG A 429 35.87 -10.32 8.16
C ARG A 429 35.05 -9.06 7.97
N PHE A 430 33.91 -9.17 7.28
CA PHE A 430 32.98 -8.06 7.11
C PHE A 430 32.54 -7.48 8.46
N ALA A 431 32.25 -8.33 9.44
CA ALA A 431 31.92 -7.91 10.81
C ALA A 431 33.07 -7.20 11.53
N LEU A 432 34.33 -7.58 11.28
CA LEU A 432 35.49 -6.88 11.84
C LEU A 432 35.68 -5.47 11.24
N GLU A 433 35.35 -5.32 9.96
CA GLU A 433 35.50 -4.05 9.24
C GLU A 433 34.34 -3.07 9.48
N HIS A 434 33.11 -3.59 9.61
CA HIS A 434 31.88 -2.78 9.61
C HIS A 434 31.02 -2.95 10.87
N GLY A 435 31.35 -3.88 11.76
CA GLY A 435 30.60 -4.09 13.00
C GLY A 435 30.98 -3.10 14.09
N SER A 436 30.11 -2.99 15.10
CA SER A 436 30.40 -2.22 16.32
C SER A 436 31.59 -2.79 17.10
N ASP A 437 32.17 -2.02 18.02
CA ASP A 437 33.32 -2.49 18.81
C ASP A 437 32.99 -3.71 19.68
N GLU A 438 31.75 -3.81 20.18
CA GLU A 438 31.25 -5.01 20.85
C GLU A 438 31.21 -6.23 19.91
N THR A 439 30.78 -6.02 18.67
CA THR A 439 30.73 -7.04 17.62
C THR A 439 32.13 -7.58 17.33
N LYS A 440 33.13 -6.69 17.26
CA LYS A 440 34.54 -7.05 17.05
C LYS A 440 35.09 -7.87 18.22
N ALA A 441 34.76 -7.49 19.46
CA ALA A 441 35.23 -8.18 20.66
C ALA A 441 34.82 -9.66 20.70
N VAL A 442 33.62 -10.00 20.23
CA VAL A 442 33.13 -11.39 20.18
C VAL A 442 33.87 -12.25 19.16
N ILE A 443 34.45 -11.67 18.11
CA ILE A 443 35.20 -12.42 17.08
C ILE A 443 36.63 -12.73 17.55
N THR A 444 37.19 -11.87 18.41
CA THR A 444 38.56 -11.99 18.90
C THR A 444 38.71 -12.88 20.14
N GLN A 445 37.59 -13.32 20.73
CA GLN A 445 37.52 -14.34 21.80
C GLN A 445 37.36 -15.74 21.20
#